data_AF-A0A3C0BU04-F1
#
_entry.id   AF-A0A3C0BU04-F1
#
_cell.length_a   1.000
_cell.length_b   1.000
_cell.length_c   1.000
_cell.angle_alpha   90.00
_cell.angle_beta   90.00
_cell.angle_gamma   90.00
#
_symmetry.space_group_name_H-M   'P 1'
#
loop_
_entity.id
_entity.type
_entity.pdbx_description
1 polymer ?
#
loop_
_entity_poly.entity_id
_entity_poly.type
_entity_poly.pdbx_seq_one_letter_code
_entity_poly.pdbx_strand_id
1 'polypeptide(L)'
;VSIEQYGGGNESGSSQHGHRDRLTVYQNGYGNSSINSQEGAYNKGVIGQDGFDHFVDTYQRGSHNIVGIAQFGAGHTAITTQDGHGNAIGVIQGGHGNSANVTQVGKGNVSVIVQD
;
A
#
# COMPACT_ATOMS: atom_id res chain seq x y z
N VAL A 1 10.32 9.07 -0.17
CA VAL A 1 8.92 9.00 -0.67
C VAL A 1 8.82 9.67 -2.05
N SER A 2 8.03 9.11 -2.96
CA SER A 2 7.58 9.72 -4.24
C SER A 2 6.07 9.53 -4.36
N ILE A 3 5.34 10.61 -4.65
CA ILE A 3 3.87 10.61 -4.76
C ILE A 3 3.53 11.29 -6.09
N GLU A 4 2.71 10.62 -6.89
CA GLU A 4 2.15 11.14 -8.14
C GLU A 4 0.63 11.07 -8.07
N GLN A 5 -0.03 12.21 -8.28
CA GLN A 5 -1.49 12.33 -8.22
C GLN A 5 -2.02 12.97 -9.50
N TYR A 6 -3.00 12.32 -10.13
CA TYR A 6 -3.71 12.77 -11.32
C TYR A 6 -5.21 12.74 -11.04
N GLY A 7 -5.95 13.78 -11.46
CA GLY A 7 -7.36 13.96 -11.12
C GLY A 7 -7.58 14.90 -9.92
N GLY A 8 -8.67 14.72 -9.16
CA GLY A 8 -9.10 15.69 -8.15
C GLY A 8 -9.46 15.08 -6.80
N GLY A 9 -9.04 15.71 -5.71
CA GLY A 9 -9.41 15.27 -4.35
C GLY A 9 -8.70 14.01 -3.87
N ASN A 10 -7.54 13.67 -4.44
CA ASN A 10 -6.73 12.57 -3.94
C ASN A 10 -5.90 13.01 -2.73
N GLU A 11 -5.80 12.16 -1.71
CA GLU A 11 -5.03 12.39 -0.49
C GLU A 11 -3.94 11.33 -0.35
N SER A 12 -2.71 11.73 -0.07
CA SER A 12 -1.62 10.79 0.21
C SER A 12 -0.79 11.26 1.37
N GLY A 13 -0.79 10.47 2.46
CA GLY A 13 0.07 10.64 3.63
C GLY A 13 1.18 9.60 3.63
N SER A 14 2.42 10.02 3.87
CA SER A 14 3.55 9.08 3.93
C SER A 14 4.55 9.48 5.01
N SER A 15 4.88 8.54 5.89
CA SER A 15 5.89 8.68 6.94
C SER A 15 6.97 7.60 6.79
N GLN A 16 8.23 8.01 6.88
CA GLN A 16 9.38 7.11 6.88
C GLN A 16 10.23 7.41 8.11
N HIS A 17 10.31 6.47 9.04
CA HIS A 17 11.15 6.52 10.22
C HIS A 17 12.20 5.42 10.12
N GLY A 18 13.33 5.71 9.47
CA GLY A 18 14.25 4.65 9.10
C GLY A 18 15.39 5.04 8.15
N HIS A 19 16.14 4.03 7.70
CA HIS A 19 17.23 4.18 6.74
C HIS A 19 16.90 3.51 5.40
N ARG A 20 16.94 4.31 4.31
CA ARG A 20 16.81 3.85 2.91
C ARG A 20 15.48 3.15 2.56
N ASP A 21 14.40 3.56 3.21
CA ASP A 21 13.07 3.10 2.82
C ASP A 21 12.63 3.80 1.52
N ARG A 22 11.98 3.05 0.62
CA ARG A 22 11.43 3.59 -0.63
C ARG A 22 9.94 3.38 -0.68
N LEU A 23 9.23 4.48 -0.91
CA LEU A 23 7.80 4.46 -1.11
C LEU A 23 7.41 5.22 -2.37
N THR A 24 6.61 4.59 -3.21
CA THR A 24 5.99 5.18 -4.39
C THR A 24 4.48 5.06 -4.28
N VAL A 25 3.78 6.18 -4.41
CA VAL A 25 2.31 6.24 -4.47
C VAL A 25 1.92 6.85 -5.81
N TYR A 26 1.03 6.18 -6.54
CA TYR A 26 0.42 6.64 -7.78
C TYR A 26 -1.09 6.62 -7.61
N GLN A 27 -1.72 7.78 -7.70
CA GLN A 27 -3.17 7.95 -7.62
C GLN A 27 -3.67 8.60 -8.91
N ASN A 28 -4.55 7.91 -9.63
CA ASN A 28 -5.21 8.43 -10.82
C ASN A 28 -6.73 8.35 -10.61
N GLY A 29 -7.41 9.50 -10.68
CA GLY A 29 -8.86 9.60 -10.54
C GLY A 29 -9.30 10.54 -9.42
N TYR A 30 -10.40 10.20 -8.73
CA TYR A 30 -11.06 11.12 -7.79
C TYR A 30 -11.25 10.51 -6.40
N GLY A 31 -10.91 11.27 -5.35
CA GLY A 31 -11.21 10.85 -3.97
C GLY A 31 -10.36 9.68 -3.44
N ASN A 32 -9.24 9.35 -4.10
CA ASN A 32 -8.40 8.25 -3.65
C ASN A 32 -7.53 8.68 -2.46
N SER A 33 -7.47 7.87 -1.41
CA SER A 33 -6.69 8.13 -0.20
C SER A 33 -5.68 7.00 0.06
N SER A 34 -4.44 7.37 0.39
CA SER A 34 -3.40 6.42 0.80
C SER A 34 -2.64 6.92 2.01
N ILE A 35 -2.49 6.08 3.03
CA ILE A 35 -1.68 6.34 4.22
C ILE A 35 -0.60 5.27 4.30
N ASN A 36 0.64 5.71 4.44
CA ASN A 36 1.79 4.82 4.40
C ASN A 36 2.76 5.17 5.51
N SER A 37 3.18 4.17 6.27
CA SER A 37 4.17 4.33 7.33
C SER A 37 5.20 3.21 7.27
N GLN A 38 6.47 3.59 7.14
CA GLN A 38 7.61 2.67 7.13
C GLN A 38 8.50 2.98 8.32
N GLU A 39 8.72 1.98 9.18
CA GLU A 39 9.56 2.08 10.37
C GLU A 39 10.67 1.02 10.30
N GLY A 40 11.93 1.44 10.18
CA GLY A 40 13.09 0.54 10.18
C GLY A 40 14.08 0.78 9.03
N ALA A 41 14.38 -0.22 8.20
CA ALA A 41 15.36 -0.01 7.13
C ALA A 41 15.11 -0.87 5.89
N TYR A 42 15.38 -0.30 4.71
CA TYR A 42 15.25 -0.97 3.40
C TYR A 42 13.84 -1.51 3.10
N ASN A 43 12.80 -0.95 3.70
CA ASN A 43 11.43 -1.28 3.36
C ASN A 43 11.05 -0.66 2.01
N LYS A 44 10.23 -1.35 1.24
CA LYS A 44 9.76 -0.91 -0.08
C LYS A 44 8.24 -0.99 -0.13
N GLY A 45 7.61 0.07 -0.62
CA GLY A 45 6.17 0.11 -0.86
C GLY A 45 5.84 0.72 -2.21
N VAL A 46 4.88 0.13 -2.91
CA VAL A 46 4.31 0.66 -4.13
C VAL A 46 2.78 0.60 -4.01
N ILE A 47 2.12 1.74 -4.17
CA ILE A 47 0.66 1.84 -4.22
C ILE A 47 0.26 2.42 -5.58
N GLY A 48 -0.66 1.76 -6.26
CA GLY A 48 -1.38 2.28 -7.42
C GLY A 48 -2.88 2.27 -7.14
N GLN A 49 -3.53 3.43 -7.24
CA GLN A 49 -4.99 3.57 -7.16
C GLN A 49 -5.46 4.21 -8.46
N ASP A 50 -6.23 3.49 -9.27
CA ASP A 50 -6.78 3.98 -10.54
C ASP A 50 -8.30 3.83 -10.54
N GLY A 51 -9.01 4.94 -10.35
CA GLY A 51 -10.44 4.93 -10.13
C GLY A 51 -10.92 5.98 -9.14
N PHE A 52 -12.00 5.67 -8.42
CA PHE A 52 -12.59 6.60 -7.45
C PHE A 52 -12.87 5.97 -6.08
N ASP A 53 -12.75 6.79 -5.04
CA ASP A 53 -12.99 6.43 -3.63
C ASP A 53 -12.22 5.20 -3.16
N HIS A 54 -10.95 5.09 -3.57
CA HIS A 54 -10.05 4.04 -3.07
C HIS A 54 -9.41 4.43 -1.74
N PHE A 55 -9.26 3.48 -0.82
CA PHE A 55 -8.55 3.67 0.45
C PHE A 55 -7.45 2.60 0.61
N VAL A 56 -6.25 3.06 0.91
CA VAL A 56 -5.12 2.20 1.27
C VAL A 56 -4.48 2.65 2.57
N ASP A 57 -4.23 1.71 3.47
CA ASP A 57 -3.38 1.89 4.65
C ASP A 57 -2.27 0.83 4.67
N THR A 58 -1.02 1.28 4.73
CA THR A 58 0.15 0.40 4.78
C THR A 58 1.05 0.74 5.95
N TYR A 59 1.37 -0.27 6.77
CA TYR A 59 2.35 -0.16 7.85
C TYR A 59 3.43 -1.25 7.69
N GLN A 60 4.68 -0.83 7.56
CA GLN A 60 5.84 -1.74 7.46
C GLN A 60 6.82 -1.45 8.59
N ARG A 61 6.90 -2.33 9.59
CA ARG A 61 7.88 -2.29 10.68
C ARG A 61 8.96 -3.35 10.49
N GLY A 62 10.23 -2.97 10.63
CA GLY A 62 11.38 -3.85 10.52
C GLY A 62 12.22 -3.59 9.28
N SER A 63 12.71 -4.64 8.60
CA SER A 63 13.63 -4.43 7.47
C SER A 63 13.39 -5.34 6.28
N HIS A 64 13.71 -4.84 5.08
CA HIS A 64 13.52 -5.55 3.81
C HIS A 64 12.07 -5.99 3.55
N ASN A 65 11.08 -5.36 4.16
CA ASN A 65 9.68 -5.66 3.88
C ASN A 65 9.26 -5.01 2.55
N ILE A 66 8.41 -5.70 1.79
CA ILE A 66 7.91 -5.26 0.49
C ILE A 66 6.38 -5.29 0.51
N VAL A 67 5.75 -4.18 0.14
CA VAL A 67 4.30 -4.10 -0.07
C VAL A 67 4.01 -3.56 -1.48
N GLY A 68 3.10 -4.22 -2.19
CA GLY A 68 2.58 -3.78 -3.48
C GLY A 68 1.06 -3.81 -3.46
N ILE A 69 0.40 -2.69 -3.71
CA ILE A 69 -1.07 -2.59 -3.72
C ILE A 69 -1.49 -1.94 -5.03
N ALA A 70 -2.44 -2.57 -5.73
CA ALA A 70 -3.06 -2.05 -6.95
C ALA A 70 -4.58 -2.14 -6.81
N GLN A 71 -5.26 -1.00 -6.92
CA GLN A 71 -6.72 -0.90 -6.87
C GLN A 71 -7.22 -0.28 -8.18
N PHE A 72 -8.18 -0.95 -8.83
CA PHE A 72 -8.77 -0.53 -10.10
C PHE A 72 -10.30 -0.56 -10.03
N GLY A 73 -10.97 0.57 -10.24
CA GLY A 73 -12.45 0.62 -10.28
C GLY A 73 -13.03 1.58 -9.25
N ALA A 74 -13.84 1.08 -8.30
CA ALA A 74 -14.41 1.95 -7.26
C ALA A 74 -14.49 1.35 -5.85
N GLY A 75 -14.24 2.18 -4.83
CA GLY A 75 -14.62 1.85 -3.45
C GLY A 75 -13.78 0.75 -2.79
N HIS A 76 -12.54 0.53 -3.24
CA HIS A 76 -11.67 -0.51 -2.70
C HIS A 76 -11.00 -0.09 -1.39
N THR A 77 -10.84 -1.04 -0.48
CA THR A 77 -10.09 -0.87 0.77
C THR A 77 -8.99 -1.93 0.88
N ALA A 78 -7.75 -1.51 1.07
CA ALA A 78 -6.63 -2.40 1.35
C ALA A 78 -5.88 -1.93 2.60
N ILE A 79 -5.84 -2.77 3.62
CA ILE A 79 -5.10 -2.54 4.86
C ILE A 79 -4.02 -3.60 4.96
N THR A 80 -2.77 -3.18 5.05
CA THR A 80 -1.63 -4.10 5.12
C THR A 80 -0.70 -3.74 6.28
N THR A 81 -0.28 -4.75 7.03
CA THR A 81 0.67 -4.63 8.13
C THR A 81 1.76 -5.69 8.00
N GLN A 82 3.02 -5.26 7.95
CA GLN A 82 4.19 -6.15 7.94
C GLN A 82 5.07 -5.83 9.13
N ASP A 83 5.28 -6.79 10.02
CA ASP A 83 6.20 -6.67 11.16
C ASP A 83 7.27 -7.76 11.10
N GLY A 84 8.53 -7.37 10.89
CA GLY A 84 9.67 -8.27 10.91
C GLY A 84 10.63 -8.07 9.72
N HIS A 85 11.18 -9.18 9.20
CA HIS A 85 12.26 -9.12 8.21
C HIS A 85 11.92 -9.88 6.93
N GLY A 86 11.96 -9.19 5.80
CA GLY A 86 11.84 -9.83 4.48
C GLY A 86 10.44 -10.34 4.17
N ASN A 87 9.39 -9.71 4.72
CA ASN A 87 8.01 -10.05 4.41
C ASN A 87 7.58 -9.40 3.08
N ALA A 88 6.69 -10.04 2.33
CA ALA A 88 6.15 -9.54 1.06
C ALA A 88 4.62 -9.66 1.00
N ILE A 89 3.93 -8.55 0.73
CA ILE A 89 2.48 -8.50 0.50
C ILE A 89 2.21 -7.95 -0.90
N GLY A 90 1.37 -8.65 -1.65
CA GLY A 90 0.73 -8.16 -2.88
C GLY A 90 -0.77 -8.10 -2.71
N VAL A 91 -1.41 -6.98 -3.01
CA VAL A 91 -2.88 -6.84 -3.06
C VAL A 91 -3.27 -6.28 -4.41
N ILE A 92 -4.18 -6.95 -5.11
CA ILE A 92 -4.79 -6.48 -6.35
C ILE A 92 -6.31 -6.54 -6.16
N GLN A 93 -6.98 -5.41 -6.32
CA GLN A 93 -8.44 -5.31 -6.22
C GLN A 93 -8.98 -4.65 -7.49
N GLY A 94 -9.77 -5.38 -8.26
CA GLY A 94 -10.57 -4.87 -9.38
C GLY A 94 -12.04 -4.72 -9.00
N GLY A 95 -12.83 -4.03 -9.83
CA GLY A 95 -14.29 -4.02 -9.72
C GLY A 95 -14.84 -2.98 -8.73
N HIS A 96 -15.72 -3.40 -7.82
CA HIS A 96 -16.43 -2.50 -6.90
C HIS A 96 -16.47 -3.05 -5.47
N GLY A 97 -16.01 -2.25 -4.49
CA GLY A 97 -16.26 -2.52 -3.06
C GLY A 97 -15.39 -3.61 -2.41
N ASN A 98 -14.30 -4.04 -3.07
CA ASN A 98 -13.41 -5.06 -2.51
C ASN A 98 -12.66 -4.59 -1.25
N SER A 99 -12.50 -5.50 -0.27
CA SER A 99 -11.81 -5.24 1.00
C SER A 99 -10.78 -6.34 1.29
N ALA A 100 -9.53 -5.92 1.52
CA ALA A 100 -8.40 -6.78 1.81
C ALA A 100 -7.71 -6.34 3.10
N ASN A 101 -7.51 -7.27 4.03
CA ASN A 101 -6.73 -7.04 5.23
C ASN A 101 -5.65 -8.12 5.34
N VAL A 102 -4.39 -7.70 5.31
CA VAL A 102 -3.24 -8.61 5.36
C VAL A 102 -2.32 -8.22 6.49
N THR A 103 -2.10 -9.14 7.43
CA THR A 103 -1.09 -9.00 8.48
C THR A 103 -0.04 -10.09 8.33
N GLN A 104 1.23 -9.70 8.23
CA GLN A 104 2.37 -10.61 8.26
C GLN A 104 3.30 -10.28 9.41
N VAL A 105 3.58 -11.27 10.25
CA VAL A 105 4.52 -11.14 11.38
C VAL A 105 5.60 -12.21 11.25
N GLY A 106 6.86 -11.84 11.44
CA GLY A 106 7.99 -12.77 11.42
C GLY A 106 8.93 -12.54 10.24
N LYS A 107 9.49 -13.62 9.68
CA LYS A 107 10.52 -13.55 8.65
C LYS A 107 10.12 -14.32 7.39
N GLY A 108 10.27 -13.69 6.23
CA GLY A 108 10.14 -14.36 4.93
C GLY A 108 8.71 -14.75 4.53
N ASN A 109 7.68 -14.11 5.11
CA ASN A 109 6.29 -14.41 4.75
C ASN A 109 5.94 -13.80 3.40
N VAL A 110 5.18 -14.52 2.57
CA VAL A 110 4.66 -14.02 1.28
C VAL A 110 3.15 -14.21 1.26
N SER A 111 2.40 -13.16 0.91
CA SER A 111 0.94 -13.20 0.79
C SER A 111 0.52 -12.42 -0.46
N VAL A 112 -0.44 -12.97 -1.20
CA VAL A 112 -1.01 -12.33 -2.38
C VAL A 112 -2.53 -12.43 -2.29
N ILE A 113 -3.21 -11.29 -2.41
CA ILE A 113 -4.67 -11.21 -2.51
C ILE A 113 -5.01 -10.66 -3.90
N VAL A 114 -5.93 -11.34 -4.59
CA VAL A 114 -6.55 -10.86 -5.83
C VAL A 114 -8.07 -10.95 -5.63
N GLN A 115 -8.77 -9.84 -5.81
CA GLN A 115 -10.23 -9.74 -5.73
C GLN A 115 -10.74 -8.98 -6.96
N ASP A 116 -11.85 -9.42 -7.55
CA ASP A 116 -12.49 -8.83 -8.74
C ASP A 116 -13.94 -8.42 -8.42
#